data_AF-A0A158S1U5-F1
#
_entry.id   AF-A0A158S1U5-F1
#
_cell.length_a   1.000
_cell.length_b   1.000
_cell.length_c   1.000
_cell.angle_alpha   90.00
_cell.angle_beta   90.00
_cell.angle_gamma   90.00
#
_symmetry.space_group_name_H-M   'P 1'
#
loop_
_entity.id
_entity.type
_entity.pdbx_description
1 polymer ?
#
loop_
_entity_poly.entity_id
_entity_poly.type
_entity_poly.pdbx_seq_one_letter_code
_entity_poly.pdbx_strand_id
1 'polypeptide(L)'
;MSEFWLQVLQYYGAAAGTLAALIVSLNLGRKWTGAGFVIFVTSSITLIAWGFLDGDAAGIGTQNLVLFVINCIGVWRYLLSGRTGRAEQADN
;
A
#
# COMPACT_ATOMS: atom_id res chain seq x y z
N MET A 1 17.42 -1.78 18.64
CA MET A 1 17.20 -0.58 17.80
C MET A 1 16.98 0.59 18.76
N SER A 2 17.36 1.84 18.44
CA SER A 2 17.00 2.97 19.32
C SER A 2 15.54 3.38 19.13
N GLU A 3 14.90 3.86 20.20
CA GLU A 3 13.52 4.37 20.24
C GLU A 3 13.20 5.34 19.09
N PHE A 4 14.16 6.21 18.77
CA PHE A 4 14.03 7.18 17.68
C PHE A 4 13.72 6.51 16.34
N TRP A 5 14.43 5.43 15.98
CA TRP A 5 14.21 4.74 14.72
C TRP A 5 12.85 4.04 14.67
N LEU A 6 12.41 3.44 15.78
CA LEU A 6 11.09 2.83 15.88
C LEU A 6 9.98 3.87 15.66
N GLN A 7 10.10 5.04 16.29
CA GLN A 7 9.15 6.15 16.09
C GLN A 7 9.15 6.64 14.64
N VAL A 8 10.32 6.80 14.02
CA VAL A 8 10.41 7.21 12.60
C VAL A 8 9.68 6.22 11.70
N LEU A 9 9.89 4.90 11.89
CA LEU A 9 9.18 3.88 11.12
C LEU A 9 7.66 3.96 11.34
N GLN A 10 7.22 4.03 12.59
CA GLN A 10 5.80 4.09 12.94
C GLN A 10 5.11 5.31 12.31
N TYR A 11 5.67 6.51 12.52
CA TYR A 11 5.07 7.76 12.04
C TYR A 11 5.13 7.88 10.52
N TYR A 12 6.23 7.45 9.88
CA TYR A 12 6.28 7.39 8.42
C TYR A 12 5.22 6.45 7.87
N GLY A 13 5.13 5.23 8.42
CA GLY A 13 4.15 4.24 8.02
C GLY A 13 2.71 4.76 8.15
N ALA A 14 2.37 5.37 9.29
CA ALA A 14 1.07 5.95 9.54
C ALA A 14 0.74 7.14 8.61
N ALA A 15 1.69 8.06 8.41
CA ALA A 15 1.50 9.22 7.54
C ALA A 15 1.35 8.81 6.07
N ALA A 16 2.21 7.92 5.57
CA ALA A 16 2.14 7.41 4.21
C ALA A 16 0.81 6.66 3.96
N GLY A 17 0.39 5.80 4.90
CA GLY A 17 -0.88 5.09 4.79
C GLY A 17 -2.09 6.03 4.81
N THR A 18 -2.06 7.08 5.64
CA THR A 18 -3.12 8.10 5.68
C THR A 18 -3.20 8.88 4.38
N LEU A 19 -2.05 9.29 3.82
CA LEU A 19 -1.99 9.98 2.53
C LEU A 19 -2.49 9.09 1.38
N ALA A 20 -2.09 7.82 1.37
CA ALA A 20 -2.57 6.84 0.40
C ALA A 20 -4.09 6.67 0.47
N ALA A 21 -4.65 6.55 1.68
CA ALA A 21 -6.09 6.44 1.90
C ALA A 21 -6.83 7.67 1.36
N LEU A 22 -6.29 8.87 1.58
CA LEU A 22 -6.85 10.12 1.04
C LEU A 22 -6.85 10.12 -0.50
N ILE A 23 -5.74 9.74 -1.13
CA ILE A 23 -5.65 9.70 -2.61
C ILE A 23 -6.68 8.72 -3.18
N VAL A 24 -6.83 7.55 -2.56
CA VAL A 24 -7.79 6.52 -2.97
C VAL A 24 -9.23 6.99 -2.77
N SER A 25 -9.54 7.67 -1.65
CA SER A 25 -10.90 8.13 -1.33
C SER A 25 -11.40 9.25 -2.25
N LEU A 26 -10.49 10.09 -2.76
CA LEU A 26 -10.82 11.16 -3.70
C LEU A 26 -11.22 10.64 -5.10
N ASN A 27 -11.00 9.36 -5.39
CA ASN A 27 -11.37 8.70 -6.66
C ASN A 27 -11.00 9.52 -7.91
N LEU A 28 -9.80 10.10 -7.93
CA LEU A 28 -9.27 10.98 -9.01
C LEU A 28 -9.00 10.24 -10.35
N GLY A 29 -9.49 9.01 -10.47
CA GLY A 29 -9.31 8.14 -11.62
C GLY A 29 -8.25 7.05 -11.41
N ARG A 30 -8.23 6.11 -12.36
CA ARG A 30 -7.50 4.84 -12.25
C ARG A 30 -6.01 4.97 -11.89
N LYS A 31 -5.32 5.93 -12.52
CA LYS A 31 -3.88 6.13 -12.32
C LYS A 31 -3.57 6.63 -10.90
N TRP A 32 -4.35 7.57 -10.39
CA TRP A 32 -4.18 8.12 -9.03
C TRP A 32 -4.54 7.10 -7.95
N THR A 33 -5.62 6.33 -8.14
CA THR A 33 -5.92 5.20 -7.26
C THR A 33 -4.78 4.18 -7.24
N GLY A 34 -4.21 3.88 -8.41
CA GLY A 34 -3.02 3.03 -8.52
C GLY A 34 -1.80 3.60 -7.78
N ALA A 35 -1.53 4.90 -7.91
CA ALA A 35 -0.46 5.57 -7.17
C ALA A 35 -0.68 5.53 -5.65
N GLY A 36 -1.93 5.67 -5.19
CA GLY A 36 -2.30 5.47 -3.79
C GLY A 36 -1.95 4.07 -3.29
N PHE A 37 -2.24 3.02 -4.07
CA PHE A 37 -1.82 1.66 -3.72
C PHE A 37 -0.29 1.49 -3.63
N VAL A 38 0.49 2.18 -4.47
CA VAL A 38 1.97 2.17 -4.36
C VAL A 38 2.43 2.78 -3.04
N ILE A 39 1.83 3.90 -2.61
CA ILE A 39 2.15 4.54 -1.32
C ILE A 39 1.72 3.63 -0.16
N PHE A 40 0.59 2.94 -0.28
CA PHE A 40 0.20 1.95 0.71
C PHE A 40 1.20 0.79 0.81
N VAL A 41 1.80 0.33 -0.30
CA VAL A 41 2.87 -0.68 -0.26
C VAL A 41 4.06 -0.20 0.58
N THR A 42 4.52 1.04 0.40
CA THR A 42 5.66 1.56 1.18
C THR A 42 5.30 1.69 2.65
N SER A 43 4.11 2.21 2.97
CA SER A 43 3.55 2.25 4.32
C SER A 43 3.53 0.87 4.98
N SER A 44 3.01 -0.15 4.28
CA SER A 44 2.93 -1.51 4.81
C SER A 44 4.29 -2.12 5.08
N ILE A 45 5.30 -1.94 4.20
CA ILE A 45 6.67 -2.42 4.46
C ILE A 45 7.22 -1.80 5.75
N THR A 46 7.04 -0.50 5.94
CA THR A 46 7.51 0.18 7.14
C THR A 46 6.81 -0.31 8.40
N LEU A 47 5.48 -0.48 8.38
CA LEU A 47 4.71 -0.94 9.53
C LEU A 47 4.88 -2.43 9.83
N ILE A 48 5.19 -3.25 8.81
CA ILE A 48 5.66 -4.64 9.00
C ILE A 48 6.99 -4.61 9.77
N ALA A 49 7.97 -3.84 9.28
CA ALA A 49 9.26 -3.74 9.93
C ALA A 49 9.15 -3.23 11.37
N TRP A 50 8.37 -2.17 11.60
CA TRP A 50 8.09 -1.67 12.95
C TRP A 50 7.38 -2.72 13.82
N GLY A 51 6.33 -3.35 13.31
CA GLY A 51 5.54 -4.32 14.05
C GLY A 51 6.28 -5.58 14.49
N PHE A 52 7.35 -5.97 13.77
CA PHE A 52 8.21 -7.09 14.18
C PHE A 52 9.45 -6.66 14.96
N LEU A 53 9.80 -5.36 14.97
CA LEU A 53 10.90 -4.81 15.76
C LEU A 53 10.47 -4.31 17.14
N ASP A 54 9.19 -3.95 17.29
CA ASP A 54 8.59 -3.53 18.55
C ASP A 54 7.71 -4.65 19.13
N GLY A 55 7.99 -5.06 20.37
CA GLY A 55 7.49 -6.30 20.97
C GLY A 55 5.97 -6.33 21.16
N ASP A 56 5.35 -5.16 21.31
CA ASP A 56 3.91 -5.01 21.53
C ASP A 56 3.14 -4.72 20.22
N ALA A 57 3.83 -4.58 19.09
CA ALA A 57 3.27 -4.12 17.82
C ALA A 57 3.03 -5.24 16.78
N ALA A 58 3.25 -6.51 17.15
CA ALA A 58 3.17 -7.66 16.24
C ALA A 58 1.81 -7.80 15.51
N GLY A 59 0.71 -7.40 16.17
CA GLY A 59 -0.62 -7.36 15.57
C GLY A 59 -0.71 -6.40 14.38
N ILE A 60 -0.14 -5.19 14.52
CA ILE A 60 -0.12 -4.17 13.46
C ILE A 60 0.81 -4.62 12.32
N GLY A 61 1.94 -5.24 12.64
CA GLY A 61 2.86 -5.81 11.64
C GLY A 61 2.19 -6.89 10.80
N THR A 62 1.48 -7.82 11.44
CA THR A 62 0.74 -8.90 10.77
C THR A 62 -0.39 -8.37 9.89
N GLN A 63 -1.15 -7.37 10.38
CA GLN A 63 -2.16 -6.71 9.57
C GLN A 63 -1.55 -6.05 8.32
N ASN A 64 -0.42 -5.35 8.49
CA ASN A 64 0.25 -4.72 7.36
C ASN A 64 0.86 -5.73 6.38
N LEU A 65 1.19 -6.94 6.82
CA LEU A 65 1.59 -8.03 5.93
C LEU A 65 0.45 -8.44 4.99
N VAL A 66 -0.77 -8.58 5.51
CA VAL A 66 -1.95 -8.88 4.69
C VAL A 66 -2.26 -7.69 3.77
N LEU A 67 -2.21 -6.47 4.30
CA LEU A 67 -2.41 -5.24 3.51
C LEU A 67 -1.38 -5.12 2.38
N PHE A 68 -0.12 -5.44 2.62
CA PHE A 68 0.92 -5.42 1.60
C PHE A 68 0.52 -6.26 0.38
N VAL A 69 0.03 -7.49 0.60
CA VAL A 69 -0.46 -8.35 -0.49
C VAL A 69 -1.64 -7.72 -1.23
N ILE A 70 -2.63 -7.19 -0.49
CA ILE A 70 -3.80 -6.51 -1.07
C ILE A 70 -3.36 -5.28 -1.89
N ASN A 71 -2.41 -4.51 -1.38
CA ASN A 71 -1.89 -3.31 -2.04
C ASN A 71 -1.13 -3.68 -3.31
N CYS A 72 -0.34 -4.75 -3.31
CA CYS A 72 0.29 -5.28 -4.53
C CYS A 72 -0.76 -5.69 -5.58
N ILE A 73 -1.85 -6.35 -5.17
CA ILE A 73 -2.97 -6.67 -6.06
C ILE A 73 -3.61 -5.38 -6.60
N GLY A 74 -3.79 -4.36 -5.75
CA GLY A 74 -4.26 -3.04 -6.15
C GLY A 74 -3.36 -2.38 -7.20
N VAL A 75 -2.05 -2.35 -6.98
CA VAL A 75 -1.07 -1.85 -7.95
C VAL A 75 -1.19 -2.60 -9.28
N TRP A 76 -1.22 -3.93 -9.24
CA TRP A 76 -1.38 -4.73 -10.45
C TRP A 76 -2.69 -4.42 -11.18
N ARG A 77 -3.82 -4.40 -10.47
CA ARG A 77 -5.13 -4.14 -11.07
C ARG A 77 -5.23 -2.74 -11.68
N TYR A 78 -4.72 -1.71 -11.01
CA TYR A 78 -4.94 -0.33 -11.43
C TYR A 78 -3.88 0.18 -12.41
N LEU A 79 -2.61 -0.19 -12.22
CA LEU A 79 -1.50 0.31 -13.05
C LEU A 79 -1.06 -0.68 -14.13
N LEU A 80 -1.04 -1.98 -13.84
CA LEU A 80 -0.41 -2.99 -14.72
C LEU A 80 -1.42 -3.73 -15.60
N SER A 81 -2.64 -3.96 -15.11
CA SER A 81 -3.73 -4.58 -15.86
C SER A 81 -4.35 -3.58 -16.83
N GLY A 82 -3.58 -3.15 -17.83
CA GLY A 82 -4.11 -2.48 -19.02
C GLY A 82 -5.14 -3.39 -19.71
N ARG A 83 -6.13 -2.80 -20.38
CA ARG A 83 -7.21 -3.50 -21.10
C ARG A 83 -6.70 -4.55 -22.11
N THR A 84 -6.38 -5.75 -21.67
CA THR A 84 -6.23 -6.90 -22.57
C THR A 84 -7.56 -7.25 -23.25
N GLY A 85 -8.72 -6.81 -22.73
CA GLY A 85 -10.03 -7.15 -23.31
C GLY A 85 -10.54 -6.28 -24.47
N ARG A 86 -9.84 -5.21 -24.90
CA ARG A 86 -10.35 -4.33 -26.00
C ARG A 86 -9.59 -4.46 -27.32
N ALA A 87 -8.54 -5.28 -27.35
CA ALA A 87 -7.88 -5.71 -28.58
C ALA A 87 -8.48 -7.03 -29.11
N GLU A 88 -8.95 -7.92 -28.23
CA GLU A 88 -9.59 -9.20 -28.61
C GLU A 88 -11.03 -9.03 -29.14
N GLN A 89 -11.74 -7.96 -28.78
CA GLN A 89 -13.12 -7.69 -29.24
C GLN A 89 -13.20 -6.83 -30.51
N ALA A 90 -12.07 -6.37 -31.05
CA ALA A 90 -12.03 -5.63 -32.32
C ALA A 90 -11.74 -6.54 -33.53
N ASP A 91 -11.52 -7.84 -33.29
CA ASP A 91 -11.16 -8.85 -34.28
C ASP A 91 -12.22 -9.98 -34.40
N ASN A 92 -13.41 -9.81 -33.81
CA ASN A 92 -14.52 -10.77 -33.88
C ASN A 92 -15.85 -10.10 -34.26
#